data_AF-A0A485JAP7-F1
#
_entry.id   AF-A0A485JAP7-F1
#
_cell.length_a   1.000
_cell.length_b   1.000
_cell.length_c   1.000
_cell.angle_alpha   90.00
_cell.angle_beta   90.00
_cell.angle_gamma   90.00
#
_symmetry.space_group_name_H-M   'P 1'
#
loop_
_entity.id
_entity.type
_entity.pdbx_description
1 polymer ?
#
loop_
_entity_poly.entity_id
_entity_poly.type
_entity_poly.pdbx_seq_one_letter_code
_entity_poly.pdbx_strand_id
1 'polypeptide(L)'
;MKALGDQHSLQDVKALGIAGQMHGATLLDAQQRVLRPAILWNDGRCAQECTLLEARVPQSRVITGNLMMPGFTAPKLLWVQRHEPEIFRQIDKILLPKDYLRLRMTGEFASDMSDAAGTMWLDVAKRDWSDDMLQACHLSRDQMPALYEGSEITGALLPEVAKAWGMAAVPVVAGGGDNAAGAVGVGMVDANQAMLSLGTSGVYFAVSEGFLSKPEKRRTQLLPCATAALAFNVCNAECSVVSGLGCEINGPEQCPALIAACSTG
;
A
#
# COMPACT_ATOMS: atom_id res chain seq x y z
N MET A 1 -3.80 7.17 -20.33
CA MET A 1 -3.61 6.20 -21.43
C MET A 1 -4.00 6.75 -22.79
N LYS A 2 -5.27 7.07 -23.09
CA LYS A 2 -5.66 7.61 -24.42
C LYS A 2 -4.82 8.81 -24.88
N ALA A 3 -4.72 9.85 -24.05
CA ALA A 3 -3.89 11.02 -24.35
C ALA A 3 -2.39 10.69 -24.59
N LEU A 4 -1.87 9.65 -23.95
CA LEU A 4 -0.50 9.17 -24.20
C LEU A 4 -0.43 8.42 -25.54
N GLY A 5 -1.45 7.59 -25.84
CA GLY A 5 -1.61 6.88 -27.11
C GLY A 5 -1.77 7.81 -28.32
N ASP A 6 -2.32 9.01 -28.12
CA ASP A 6 -2.43 10.04 -29.15
C ASP A 6 -1.05 10.66 -29.50
N GLN A 7 -0.09 10.61 -28.57
CA GLN A 7 1.25 11.17 -28.73
C GLN A 7 2.29 10.12 -29.10
N HIS A 8 2.12 8.88 -28.62
CA HIS A 8 3.06 7.78 -28.77
C HIS A 8 2.31 6.47 -29.02
N SER A 9 2.77 5.68 -29.99
CA SER A 9 2.24 4.33 -30.19
C SER A 9 2.47 3.47 -28.94
N LEU A 10 1.42 2.81 -28.46
CA LEU A 10 1.47 1.90 -27.32
C LEU A 10 1.52 0.42 -27.75
N GLN A 11 1.62 0.14 -29.06
CA GLN A 11 1.62 -1.21 -29.63
C GLN A 11 2.80 -2.06 -29.16
N ASP A 12 3.95 -1.43 -28.88
CA ASP A 12 5.18 -2.13 -28.50
C ASP A 12 5.31 -2.36 -26.99
N VAL A 13 4.40 -1.82 -26.18
CA VAL A 13 4.36 -2.05 -24.73
C VAL A 13 4.24 -3.55 -24.45
N LYS A 14 5.05 -4.08 -23.54
CA LYS A 14 5.10 -5.52 -23.22
C LYS A 14 4.50 -5.89 -21.87
N ALA A 15 4.43 -4.94 -20.94
CA ALA A 15 3.83 -5.12 -19.62
C ALA A 15 3.40 -3.76 -19.07
N LEU A 16 2.51 -3.76 -18.09
CA LEU A 16 2.02 -2.57 -17.41
C LEU A 16 2.17 -2.71 -15.89
N GLY A 17 2.76 -1.70 -15.25
CA GLY A 17 2.79 -1.56 -13.79
C GLY A 17 1.87 -0.43 -13.34
N ILE A 18 1.32 -0.57 -12.14
CA ILE A 18 0.50 0.46 -11.51
C ILE A 18 1.03 0.82 -10.14
N ALA A 19 0.97 2.10 -9.81
CA ALA A 19 1.20 2.63 -8.48
C ALA A 19 0.02 3.54 -8.10
N GLY A 20 -0.23 3.73 -6.82
CA GLY A 20 -1.33 4.57 -6.38
C GLY A 20 -1.17 5.10 -4.97
N GLN A 21 -1.96 6.12 -4.65
CA GLN A 21 -2.09 6.61 -3.28
C GLN A 21 -2.49 5.45 -2.36
N MET A 22 -1.82 5.36 -1.22
CA MET A 22 -2.00 4.25 -0.28
C MET A 22 -3.29 4.41 0.54
N HIS A 23 -3.64 3.36 1.30
CA HIS A 23 -4.60 3.34 2.41
C HIS A 23 -6.08 3.66 2.11
N GLY A 24 -6.41 4.08 0.89
CA GLY A 24 -7.79 4.40 0.50
C GLY A 24 -8.72 3.19 0.63
N ALA A 25 -9.90 3.37 1.23
CA ALA A 25 -10.88 2.29 1.39
C ALA A 25 -11.96 2.36 0.29
N THR A 26 -11.86 1.50 -0.72
CA THR A 26 -12.89 1.34 -1.77
C THR A 26 -13.74 0.12 -1.46
N LEU A 27 -15.05 0.31 -1.28
CA LEU A 27 -15.97 -0.75 -0.86
C LEU A 27 -16.86 -1.18 -2.03
N LEU A 28 -16.86 -2.47 -2.32
CA LEU A 28 -17.62 -3.07 -3.42
C LEU A 28 -18.61 -4.09 -2.89
N ASP A 29 -19.77 -4.16 -3.54
CA ASP A 29 -20.72 -5.26 -3.35
C ASP A 29 -20.40 -6.48 -4.22
N ALA A 30 -21.20 -7.54 -4.07
CA ALA A 30 -21.04 -8.80 -4.80
C ALA A 30 -21.27 -8.67 -6.31
N GLN A 31 -21.75 -7.52 -6.79
CA GLN A 31 -21.86 -7.18 -8.22
C GLN A 31 -20.76 -6.20 -8.65
N GLN A 32 -19.74 -6.03 -7.80
CA GLN A 32 -18.57 -5.17 -8.03
C GLN A 32 -18.94 -3.68 -8.15
N ARG A 33 -20.10 -3.29 -7.62
CA ARG A 33 -20.56 -1.90 -7.61
C ARG A 33 -20.00 -1.18 -6.41
N VAL A 34 -19.59 0.07 -6.63
CA VAL A 34 -19.08 0.94 -5.57
C VAL A 34 -20.22 1.30 -4.61
N LEU A 35 -20.08 0.93 -3.34
CA LEU A 35 -21.07 1.15 -2.31
C LEU A 35 -21.10 2.59 -1.80
N ARG A 36 -19.93 3.25 -1.79
CA ARG A 36 -19.76 4.64 -1.31
C ARG A 36 -18.45 5.25 -1.83
N PRO A 37 -18.29 6.58 -1.86
CA PRO A 37 -17.05 7.23 -2.28
C PRO A 37 -15.84 6.78 -1.44
N ALA A 38 -14.71 6.44 -2.05
CA ALA A 38 -13.56 5.92 -1.31
C ALA A 38 -13.11 6.86 -0.17
N ILE A 39 -12.80 6.32 1.02
CA ILE A 39 -12.24 7.11 2.13
C ILE A 39 -10.72 7.15 1.98
N LEU A 40 -10.19 8.31 1.63
CA LEU A 40 -8.77 8.50 1.26
C LEU A 40 -7.84 8.50 2.48
N TRP A 41 -6.52 8.49 2.24
CA TRP A 41 -5.48 8.42 3.28
C TRP A 41 -5.43 9.64 4.20
N ASN A 42 -5.86 10.81 3.72
CA ASN A 42 -5.87 12.06 4.47
C ASN A 42 -7.18 12.31 5.23
N ASP A 43 -8.06 11.30 5.29
CA ASP A 43 -9.32 11.38 6.02
C ASP A 43 -9.14 11.05 7.51
N GLY A 44 -9.66 11.93 8.38
CA GLY A 44 -9.50 11.83 9.83
C GLY A 44 -10.71 11.26 10.58
N ARG A 45 -11.75 10.78 9.91
CA ARG A 45 -13.07 10.53 10.53
C ARG A 45 -13.10 9.41 11.59
N CYS A 46 -12.10 8.53 11.58
CA CYS A 46 -12.11 7.27 12.34
C CYS A 46 -11.06 7.22 13.48
N ALA A 47 -10.72 8.37 14.07
CA ALA A 47 -9.76 8.43 15.17
C ALA A 47 -10.20 7.64 16.42
N GLN A 48 -11.51 7.60 16.71
CA GLN A 48 -12.04 6.77 17.80
C GLN A 48 -11.80 5.28 17.50
N GLU A 49 -12.05 4.86 16.26
CA GLU A 49 -11.90 3.47 15.83
C GLU A 49 -10.45 3.00 15.85
N CYS A 50 -9.46 3.90 15.68
CA CYS A 50 -8.06 3.56 15.88
C CYS A 50 -7.79 3.07 17.31
N THR A 51 -8.23 3.83 18.31
CA THR A 51 -8.06 3.44 19.73
C THR A 51 -8.83 2.16 20.05
N LEU A 52 -10.03 2.00 19.49
CA LEU A 52 -10.82 0.78 19.68
C LEU A 52 -10.13 -0.45 19.07
N LEU A 53 -9.52 -0.35 17.90
CA LEU A 53 -8.80 -1.47 17.28
C LEU A 53 -7.56 -1.87 18.06
N GLU A 54 -6.76 -0.91 18.51
CA GLU A 54 -5.59 -1.21 19.35
C GLU A 54 -5.99 -1.85 20.69
N ALA A 55 -7.12 -1.46 21.26
CA ALA A 55 -7.65 -2.09 22.47
C ALA A 55 -8.20 -3.50 22.21
N ARG A 56 -8.86 -3.74 21.06
CA ARG A 56 -9.37 -5.06 20.66
C ARG A 56 -8.26 -6.05 20.34
N VAL A 57 -7.18 -5.56 19.74
CA VAL A 57 -6.01 -6.37 19.39
C VAL A 57 -4.76 -5.74 20.03
N PRO A 58 -4.45 -6.08 21.29
CA PRO A 58 -3.28 -5.53 21.98
C PRO A 58 -1.95 -5.78 21.24
N GLN A 59 -1.87 -6.86 20.44
CA GLN A 59 -0.72 -7.21 19.61
C GLN A 59 -0.74 -6.57 18.20
N SER A 60 -1.70 -5.69 17.89
CA SER A 60 -1.86 -5.06 16.57
C SER A 60 -0.58 -4.41 16.06
N ARG A 61 0.15 -3.71 16.92
CA ARG A 61 1.41 -3.04 16.54
C ARG A 61 2.55 -4.03 16.26
N VAL A 62 2.50 -5.23 16.86
CA VAL A 62 3.47 -6.30 16.58
C VAL A 62 3.15 -6.95 15.24
N ILE A 63 1.88 -7.26 14.99
CA ILE A 63 1.40 -7.87 13.75
C ILE A 63 1.64 -6.94 12.54
N THR A 64 1.25 -5.69 12.68
CA THR A 64 1.28 -4.72 11.57
C THR A 64 2.57 -3.92 11.50
N GLY A 65 3.41 -3.95 12.54
CA GLY A 65 4.61 -3.11 12.64
C GLY A 65 4.35 -1.62 12.83
N ASN A 66 3.08 -1.21 13.03
CA ASN A 66 2.66 0.17 12.91
C ASN A 66 1.79 0.65 14.08
N LEU A 67 1.88 1.94 14.39
CA LEU A 67 0.90 2.65 15.22
C LEU A 67 -0.38 2.89 14.40
N MET A 68 -1.55 2.59 14.96
CA MET A 68 -2.80 2.81 14.24
C MET A 68 -3.05 4.31 13.97
N MET A 69 -3.37 4.66 12.73
CA MET A 69 -3.69 6.04 12.32
C MET A 69 -5.02 6.11 11.55
N PRO A 70 -5.78 7.21 11.64
CA PRO A 70 -7.08 7.33 10.96
C PRO A 70 -7.00 7.24 9.42
N GLY A 71 -5.83 7.57 8.88
CA GLY A 71 -5.55 7.44 7.46
C GLY A 71 -5.48 6.00 6.96
N PHE A 72 -5.29 5.02 7.84
CA PHE A 72 -5.19 3.60 7.47
C PHE A 72 -6.55 2.94 7.22
N THR A 73 -6.54 1.81 6.51
CA THR A 73 -7.77 1.20 5.98
C THR A 73 -8.63 0.53 7.06
N ALA A 74 -8.04 -0.27 7.96
CA ALA A 74 -8.76 -0.99 9.01
C ALA A 74 -9.71 -0.12 9.87
N PRO A 75 -9.27 1.01 10.46
CA PRO A 75 -10.15 1.82 11.30
C PRO A 75 -11.30 2.45 10.51
N LYS A 76 -11.13 2.72 9.21
CA LYS A 76 -12.21 3.23 8.35
C LYS A 76 -13.34 2.22 8.21
N LEU A 77 -13.05 0.93 8.14
CA LEU A 77 -14.10 -0.08 8.02
C LEU A 77 -14.81 -0.35 9.34
N LEU A 78 -14.08 -0.27 10.46
CA LEU A 78 -14.73 -0.26 11.77
C LEU A 78 -15.66 0.96 11.90
N TRP A 79 -15.28 2.10 11.32
CA TRP A 79 -16.13 3.29 11.28
C TRP A 79 -17.37 3.07 10.41
N VAL A 80 -17.21 2.51 9.20
CA VAL A 80 -18.34 2.17 8.31
C VAL A 80 -19.29 1.18 8.99
N GLN A 81 -18.77 0.17 9.70
CA GLN A 81 -19.59 -0.75 10.48
C GLN A 81 -20.47 -0.03 11.51
N ARG A 82 -19.91 0.95 12.22
CA ARG A 82 -20.56 1.66 13.33
C ARG A 82 -21.51 2.76 12.87
N HIS A 83 -21.18 3.43 11.77
CA HIS A 83 -21.88 4.64 11.31
C HIS A 83 -22.72 4.41 10.05
N GLU A 84 -22.37 3.43 9.23
CA GLU A 84 -23.03 3.08 7.96
C GLU A 84 -23.29 1.54 7.89
N PRO A 85 -23.97 0.94 8.88
CA PRO A 85 -24.11 -0.52 8.98
C PRO A 85 -24.83 -1.15 7.78
N GLU A 86 -25.73 -0.41 7.13
CA GLU A 86 -26.40 -0.83 5.89
C GLU A 86 -25.43 -1.01 4.73
N ILE A 87 -24.42 -0.14 4.63
CA ILE A 87 -23.34 -0.24 3.65
C ILE A 87 -22.41 -1.39 4.03
N PHE A 88 -22.03 -1.49 5.31
CA PHE A 88 -21.12 -2.53 5.79
C PHE A 88 -21.62 -3.94 5.46
N ARG A 89 -22.93 -4.19 5.64
CA ARG A 89 -23.55 -5.48 5.34
C ARG A 89 -23.50 -5.90 3.87
N GLN A 90 -23.25 -4.96 2.96
CA GLN A 90 -23.19 -5.23 1.53
C GLN A 90 -21.76 -5.46 1.02
N ILE A 91 -20.73 -5.30 1.88
CA ILE A 91 -19.32 -5.40 1.48
C ILE A 91 -18.98 -6.83 1.10
N ASP A 92 -18.66 -7.01 -0.18
CA ASP A 92 -18.11 -8.25 -0.75
C ASP A 92 -16.60 -8.15 -0.99
N LYS A 93 -16.11 -6.99 -1.45
CA LYS A 93 -14.68 -6.74 -1.64
C LYS A 93 -14.26 -5.37 -1.17
N ILE A 94 -13.03 -5.30 -0.65
CA ILE A 94 -12.39 -4.07 -0.19
C ILE A 94 -11.08 -3.92 -0.92
N LEU A 95 -10.94 -2.84 -1.69
CA LEU A 95 -9.76 -2.59 -2.52
C LEU A 95 -9.12 -1.25 -2.18
N LEU A 96 -7.78 -1.23 -2.24
CA LEU A 96 -7.03 0.01 -2.28
C LEU A 96 -7.25 0.70 -3.64
N PRO A 97 -6.98 2.03 -3.76
CA PRO A 97 -7.31 2.77 -4.96
C PRO A 97 -6.66 2.21 -6.23
N LYS A 98 -5.40 1.80 -6.14
CA LYS A 98 -4.65 1.12 -7.21
C LYS A 98 -5.34 -0.18 -7.66
N ASP A 99 -5.81 -0.98 -6.70
CA ASP A 99 -6.34 -2.30 -6.99
C ASP A 99 -7.79 -2.23 -7.49
N TYR A 100 -8.54 -1.19 -7.13
CA TYR A 100 -9.78 -0.88 -7.85
C TYR A 100 -9.51 -0.55 -9.32
N LEU A 101 -8.44 0.21 -9.62
CA LEU A 101 -8.01 0.41 -11.01
C LEU A 101 -7.64 -0.92 -11.68
N ARG A 102 -6.92 -1.82 -10.99
CA ARG A 102 -6.62 -3.17 -11.49
C ARG A 102 -7.89 -3.93 -11.87
N LEU A 103 -8.87 -3.99 -10.97
CA LEU A 103 -10.15 -4.64 -11.24
C LEU A 103 -10.78 -4.11 -12.53
N ARG A 104 -10.80 -2.79 -12.71
CA ARG A 104 -11.37 -2.15 -13.91
C ARG A 104 -10.56 -2.42 -15.19
N MET A 105 -9.26 -2.69 -15.07
CA MET A 105 -8.38 -2.98 -16.20
C MET A 105 -8.33 -4.45 -16.58
N THR A 106 -8.49 -5.36 -15.61
CA THR A 106 -8.13 -6.78 -15.74
C THR A 106 -9.24 -7.74 -15.32
N GLY A 107 -10.22 -7.29 -14.53
CA GLY A 107 -11.21 -8.16 -13.89
C GLY A 107 -10.72 -8.82 -12.60
N GLU A 108 -9.46 -8.63 -12.21
CA GLU A 108 -8.81 -9.38 -11.13
C GLU A 108 -8.81 -8.64 -9.80
N PHE A 109 -9.03 -9.38 -8.71
CA PHE A 109 -8.93 -8.90 -7.33
C PHE A 109 -7.56 -9.23 -6.74
N ALA A 110 -6.57 -8.35 -6.97
CA ALA A 110 -5.22 -8.53 -6.47
C ALA A 110 -4.64 -7.22 -5.90
N SER A 111 -3.82 -7.34 -4.86
CA SER A 111 -3.00 -6.27 -4.27
C SER A 111 -1.56 -6.76 -4.19
N ASP A 112 -0.63 -5.81 -4.09
CA ASP A 112 0.75 -6.12 -3.73
C ASP A 112 0.97 -6.00 -2.21
N MET A 113 2.05 -6.61 -1.74
CA MET A 113 2.47 -6.60 -0.33
C MET A 113 2.69 -5.19 0.24
N SER A 114 3.28 -4.26 -0.53
CA SER A 114 3.60 -2.91 -0.04
C SER A 114 2.35 -2.09 0.26
N ASP A 115 1.36 -2.13 -0.63
CA ASP A 115 0.11 -1.39 -0.45
C ASP A 115 -0.77 -2.09 0.60
N ALA A 116 -0.82 -3.43 0.58
CA ALA A 116 -1.54 -4.24 1.56
C ALA A 116 -1.03 -4.03 3.00
N ALA A 117 0.27 -3.84 3.21
CA ALA A 117 0.84 -3.53 4.52
C ALA A 117 0.22 -2.25 5.12
N GLY A 118 -0.10 -1.27 4.28
CA GLY A 118 -0.76 -0.02 4.68
C GLY A 118 -2.23 -0.17 5.11
N THR A 119 -2.82 -1.37 5.02
CA THR A 119 -4.21 -1.60 5.42
C THR A 119 -4.39 -1.78 6.92
N MET A 120 -3.35 -2.22 7.62
CA MET A 120 -3.37 -2.74 9.00
C MET A 120 -4.10 -4.08 9.17
N TRP A 121 -4.39 -4.80 8.08
CA TRP A 121 -4.86 -6.19 8.11
C TRP A 121 -3.78 -7.21 7.78
N LEU A 122 -2.62 -6.78 7.31
CA LEU A 122 -1.50 -7.66 6.97
C LEU A 122 -0.66 -7.98 8.21
N ASP A 123 -0.34 -9.26 8.41
CA ASP A 123 0.81 -9.66 9.22
C ASP A 123 2.07 -9.43 8.37
N VAL A 124 2.74 -8.33 8.65
CA VAL A 124 3.85 -7.82 7.81
C VAL A 124 4.99 -8.84 7.77
N ALA A 125 5.31 -9.44 8.92
CA ALA A 125 6.37 -10.44 9.03
C ALA A 125 6.06 -11.72 8.25
N LYS A 126 4.78 -12.13 8.20
CA LYS A 126 4.36 -13.33 7.46
C LYS A 126 4.03 -13.06 5.99
N ARG A 127 3.95 -11.79 5.58
CA ARG A 127 3.54 -11.38 4.23
C ARG A 127 2.19 -11.98 3.82
N ASP A 128 1.25 -12.02 4.76
CA ASP A 128 -0.07 -12.60 4.56
C ASP A 128 -1.08 -11.88 5.45
N TRP A 129 -2.37 -12.01 5.13
CA TRP A 129 -3.43 -11.45 5.95
C TRP A 129 -3.41 -11.99 7.38
N SER A 130 -3.68 -11.12 8.34
CA SER A 130 -3.89 -11.47 9.75
C SER A 130 -5.38 -11.68 9.99
N ASP A 131 -5.77 -12.92 10.30
CA ASP A 131 -7.16 -13.21 10.66
C ASP A 131 -7.59 -12.44 11.91
N ASP A 132 -6.71 -12.28 12.90
CA ASP A 132 -6.99 -11.51 14.13
C ASP A 132 -7.34 -10.05 13.80
N MET A 133 -6.57 -9.41 12.92
CA MET A 133 -6.83 -8.02 12.51
C MET A 133 -8.11 -7.89 11.69
N LEU A 134 -8.39 -8.85 10.80
CA LEU A 134 -9.63 -8.88 10.00
C LEU A 134 -10.86 -9.10 10.89
N GLN A 135 -10.81 -10.08 11.79
CA GLN A 135 -11.90 -10.41 12.72
C GLN A 135 -12.20 -9.25 13.67
N ALA A 136 -11.19 -8.50 14.12
CA ALA A 136 -11.39 -7.29 14.93
C ALA A 136 -12.20 -6.19 14.22
N CYS A 137 -12.19 -6.20 12.88
CA CYS A 137 -13.00 -5.36 12.00
C CYS A 137 -14.31 -6.04 11.54
N HIS A 138 -14.60 -7.27 12.00
CA HIS A 138 -15.73 -8.10 11.54
C HIS A 138 -15.66 -8.42 10.04
N LEU A 139 -14.46 -8.69 9.54
CA LEU A 139 -14.18 -9.05 8.16
C LEU A 139 -13.51 -10.43 8.08
N SER A 140 -13.44 -10.96 6.86
CA SER A 140 -12.75 -12.21 6.54
C SER A 140 -11.83 -12.04 5.33
N ARG A 141 -10.96 -13.03 5.10
CA ARG A 141 -10.09 -13.09 3.93
C ARG A 141 -10.86 -13.06 2.61
N ASP A 142 -12.09 -13.57 2.59
CA ASP A 142 -12.94 -13.59 1.40
C ASP A 142 -13.25 -12.19 0.89
N GLN A 143 -13.18 -11.16 1.76
CA GLN A 143 -13.40 -9.77 1.37
C GLN A 143 -12.14 -9.05 0.91
N MET A 144 -10.97 -9.68 1.05
CA MET A 144 -9.67 -9.13 0.66
C MET A 144 -9.30 -9.55 -0.78
N PRO A 145 -8.46 -8.77 -1.48
CA PRO A 145 -7.84 -9.24 -2.70
C PRO A 145 -6.78 -10.33 -2.42
N ALA A 146 -6.42 -11.09 -3.46
CA ALA A 146 -5.25 -11.95 -3.41
C ALA A 146 -3.97 -11.11 -3.29
N LEU A 147 -2.97 -11.63 -2.57
CA LEU A 147 -1.70 -10.96 -2.30
C LEU A 147 -0.61 -11.48 -3.23
N TYR A 148 0.21 -10.55 -3.72
CA TYR A 148 1.32 -10.81 -4.63
C TYR A 148 2.53 -9.96 -4.26
N GLU A 149 3.71 -10.37 -4.69
CA GLU A 149 4.85 -9.47 -4.75
C GLU A 149 4.65 -8.45 -5.88
N GLY A 150 5.12 -7.22 -5.70
CA GLY A 150 4.83 -6.14 -6.65
C GLY A 150 5.36 -6.37 -8.07
N SER A 151 6.38 -7.22 -8.22
CA SER A 151 6.94 -7.65 -9.51
C SER A 151 6.20 -8.81 -10.18
N GLU A 152 5.28 -9.47 -9.49
CA GLU A 152 4.53 -10.61 -10.02
C GLU A 152 3.36 -10.17 -10.90
N ILE A 153 3.06 -10.96 -11.92
CA ILE A 153 1.92 -10.75 -12.81
C ILE A 153 0.64 -11.20 -12.10
N THR A 154 -0.36 -10.34 -12.11
CA THR A 154 -1.67 -10.57 -11.46
C THR A 154 -2.81 -10.79 -12.45
N GLY A 155 -2.55 -10.57 -13.74
CA GLY A 155 -3.54 -10.65 -14.80
C GLY A 155 -3.02 -9.99 -16.08
N ALA A 156 -3.91 -9.77 -17.03
CA ALA A 156 -3.63 -9.02 -18.26
C ALA A 156 -4.75 -8.00 -18.50
N LEU A 157 -4.49 -6.99 -19.34
CA LEU A 157 -5.53 -6.06 -19.74
C LEU A 157 -6.70 -6.81 -20.39
N LEU A 158 -7.93 -6.47 -19.97
CA LEU A 158 -9.14 -6.92 -20.64
C LEU A 158 -9.10 -6.51 -22.12
N PRO A 159 -9.59 -7.36 -23.05
CA PRO A 159 -9.54 -7.08 -24.47
C PRO A 159 -10.14 -5.72 -24.86
N GLU A 160 -11.25 -5.33 -24.24
CA GLU A 160 -11.91 -4.04 -24.47
C GLU A 160 -11.09 -2.85 -23.96
N VAL A 161 -10.35 -3.00 -22.85
CA VAL A 161 -9.47 -1.98 -22.30
C VAL A 161 -8.25 -1.81 -23.21
N ALA A 162 -7.60 -2.92 -23.58
CA ALA A 162 -6.47 -2.95 -24.49
C ALA A 162 -6.81 -2.30 -25.84
N LYS A 163 -7.95 -2.68 -26.43
CA LYS A 163 -8.49 -2.07 -27.66
C LYS A 163 -8.73 -0.58 -27.50
N ALA A 164 -9.35 -0.15 -26.40
CA ALA A 164 -9.64 1.26 -26.15
C ALA A 164 -8.37 2.12 -25.93
N TRP A 165 -7.23 1.50 -25.62
CA TRP A 165 -5.94 2.16 -25.45
C TRP A 165 -4.99 1.98 -26.64
N GLY A 166 -5.39 1.23 -27.67
CA GLY A 166 -4.55 1.00 -28.84
C GLY A 166 -3.30 0.17 -28.54
N MET A 167 -3.39 -0.80 -27.62
CA MET A 167 -2.29 -1.68 -27.22
C MET A 167 -2.73 -3.14 -27.15
N ALA A 168 -1.75 -4.06 -27.03
CA ALA A 168 -2.03 -5.46 -26.81
C ALA A 168 -2.62 -5.71 -25.40
N ALA A 169 -3.26 -6.87 -25.21
CA ALA A 169 -3.66 -7.36 -23.89
C ALA A 169 -2.43 -7.80 -23.09
N VAL A 170 -1.64 -6.82 -22.64
CA VAL A 170 -0.35 -7.05 -21.97
C VAL A 170 -0.54 -7.52 -20.53
N PRO A 171 0.42 -8.29 -19.98
CA PRO A 171 0.47 -8.60 -18.55
C PRO A 171 0.50 -7.35 -17.68
N VAL A 172 -0.16 -7.43 -16.53
CA VAL A 172 -0.23 -6.38 -15.51
C VAL A 172 0.37 -6.90 -14.20
N VAL A 173 1.42 -6.25 -13.70
CA VAL A 173 2.06 -6.61 -12.43
C VAL A 173 1.29 -6.07 -11.23
N ALA A 174 1.51 -6.65 -10.05
CA ALA A 174 0.88 -6.20 -8.81
C ALA A 174 1.22 -4.73 -8.48
N GLY A 175 2.44 -4.28 -8.82
CA GLY A 175 2.86 -2.90 -8.62
C GLY A 175 3.07 -2.57 -7.14
N GLY A 176 2.87 -1.32 -6.73
CA GLY A 176 3.17 -0.89 -5.37
C GLY A 176 2.41 0.34 -4.90
N GLY A 177 2.41 0.59 -3.60
CA GLY A 177 2.04 1.90 -3.06
C GLY A 177 2.99 2.98 -3.61
N ASP A 178 2.51 4.23 -3.71
CA ASP A 178 3.27 5.35 -4.30
C ASP A 178 4.70 5.50 -3.74
N ASN A 179 4.89 5.39 -2.43
CA ASN A 179 6.20 5.46 -1.79
C ASN A 179 7.13 4.30 -2.20
N ALA A 180 6.62 3.07 -2.16
CA ALA A 180 7.40 1.87 -2.49
C ALA A 180 7.74 1.81 -3.99
N ALA A 181 6.78 2.14 -4.85
CA ALA A 181 7.01 2.25 -6.29
C ALA A 181 7.99 3.39 -6.63
N GLY A 182 7.88 4.52 -5.94
CA GLY A 182 8.83 5.63 -6.05
C GLY A 182 10.25 5.23 -5.67
N ALA A 183 10.42 4.49 -4.57
CA ALA A 183 11.70 3.94 -4.14
C ALA A 183 12.32 3.01 -5.20
N VAL A 184 11.54 2.08 -5.76
CA VAL A 184 12.00 1.21 -6.87
C VAL A 184 12.42 2.05 -8.09
N GLY A 185 11.64 3.09 -8.43
CA GLY A 185 11.94 3.98 -9.56
C GLY A 185 13.26 4.75 -9.43
N VAL A 186 13.74 4.99 -8.20
CA VAL A 186 15.05 5.62 -7.94
C VAL A 186 16.16 4.60 -7.65
N GLY A 187 15.89 3.31 -7.84
CA GLY A 187 16.87 2.24 -7.65
C GLY A 187 17.09 1.80 -6.20
N MET A 188 16.17 2.13 -5.29
CA MET A 188 16.20 1.67 -3.91
C MET A 188 15.53 0.30 -3.76
N VAL A 189 16.33 -0.75 -3.83
CA VAL A 189 15.87 -2.15 -3.81
C VAL A 189 16.69 -3.04 -2.87
N ASP A 190 17.85 -2.57 -2.41
CA ASP A 190 18.76 -3.31 -1.54
C ASP A 190 18.77 -2.73 -0.12
N ALA A 191 19.02 -3.59 0.86
CA ALA A 191 19.12 -3.20 2.27
C ALA A 191 20.15 -2.07 2.47
N ASN A 192 19.84 -1.17 3.41
CA ASN A 192 20.64 0.01 3.78
C ASN A 192 20.70 1.12 2.72
N GLN A 193 19.88 1.06 1.67
CA GLN A 193 19.62 2.20 0.81
C GLN A 193 18.58 3.14 1.43
N ALA A 194 18.76 4.45 1.28
CA ALA A 194 17.81 5.44 1.78
C ALA A 194 17.66 6.62 0.81
N MET A 195 16.47 7.21 0.76
CA MET A 195 16.22 8.50 0.11
C MET A 195 15.56 9.47 1.08
N LEU A 196 15.84 10.75 0.85
CA LEU A 196 15.11 11.86 1.43
C LEU A 196 14.44 12.63 0.31
N SER A 197 13.13 12.50 0.18
CA SER A 197 12.34 13.31 -0.73
C SER A 197 12.00 14.64 -0.05
N LEU A 198 12.53 15.74 -0.58
CA LEU A 198 12.28 17.11 -0.11
C LEU A 198 11.14 17.77 -0.89
N GLY A 199 10.06 17.03 -1.10
CA GLY A 199 8.82 17.56 -1.67
C GLY A 199 8.01 18.37 -0.64
N THR A 200 6.80 18.78 -1.00
CA THR A 200 5.88 19.51 -0.10
C THR A 200 5.55 18.74 1.17
N SER A 201 5.67 17.41 1.15
CA SER A 201 5.72 16.56 2.33
C SER A 201 7.04 15.80 2.32
N GLY A 202 7.92 16.13 3.26
CA GLY A 202 9.21 15.46 3.40
C GLY A 202 9.03 13.99 3.74
N VAL A 203 9.67 13.10 2.99
CA VAL A 203 9.66 11.65 3.22
C VAL A 203 11.09 11.16 3.34
N TYR A 204 11.45 10.61 4.49
CA TYR A 204 12.61 9.74 4.61
C TYR A 204 12.17 8.30 4.42
N PHE A 205 12.75 7.63 3.43
CA PHE A 205 12.50 6.25 3.09
C PHE A 205 13.80 5.48 3.22
N ALA A 206 13.79 4.36 3.93
CA ALA A 206 14.96 3.50 4.08
C ALA A 206 14.57 2.04 3.91
N VAL A 207 15.36 1.30 3.14
CA VAL A 207 15.25 -0.14 2.97
C VAL A 207 15.99 -0.82 4.12
N SER A 208 15.28 -1.51 5.00
CA SER A 208 15.87 -2.24 6.12
C SER A 208 16.36 -3.63 5.73
N GLU A 209 17.25 -4.18 6.56
CA GLU A 209 17.57 -5.61 6.55
C GLU A 209 16.56 -6.34 7.46
N GLY A 210 15.59 -7.03 6.86
CA GLY A 210 14.50 -7.68 7.58
C GLY A 210 13.39 -6.72 8.03
N PHE A 211 12.38 -7.30 8.69
CA PHE A 211 11.32 -6.57 9.39
C PHE A 211 11.86 -5.88 10.65
N LEU A 212 11.73 -4.55 10.72
CA LEU A 212 12.12 -3.75 11.88
C LEU A 212 10.91 -3.02 12.48
N SER A 213 10.24 -3.62 13.46
CA SER A 213 9.13 -2.96 14.16
C SER A 213 9.63 -1.98 15.24
N LYS A 214 9.35 -0.68 15.08
CA LYS A 214 9.58 0.37 16.10
C LYS A 214 8.39 1.35 16.20
N PRO A 215 7.17 0.86 16.47
CA PRO A 215 5.93 1.64 16.38
C PRO A 215 5.89 2.81 17.38
N GLU A 216 6.56 2.70 18.53
CA GLU A 216 6.69 3.76 19.53
C GLU A 216 7.43 5.01 19.04
N LYS A 217 8.22 4.90 17.96
CA LYS A 217 8.98 6.01 17.38
C LYS A 217 8.26 6.74 16.24
N ARG A 218 6.97 6.46 16.02
CA ARG A 218 6.16 7.02 14.91
C ARG A 218 6.78 6.79 13.52
N ARG A 219 7.50 5.67 13.36
CA ARG A 219 7.96 5.19 12.05
C ARG A 219 6.87 4.32 11.45
N THR A 220 6.48 4.60 10.21
CA THR A 220 5.52 3.75 9.49
C THR A 220 6.30 2.65 8.78
N GLN A 221 5.98 1.38 9.00
CA GLN A 221 6.59 0.23 8.32
C GLN A 221 5.70 -0.27 7.19
N LEU A 222 6.30 -0.47 6.02
CA LEU A 222 5.64 -1.00 4.82
C LEU A 222 6.54 -2.07 4.21
N LEU A 223 5.93 -3.00 3.48
CA LEU A 223 6.70 -3.95 2.65
C LEU A 223 7.20 -3.24 1.37
N PRO A 224 8.27 -3.71 0.73
CA PRO A 224 8.73 -3.17 -0.53
C PRO A 224 7.87 -3.71 -1.68
N CYS A 225 7.91 -3.03 -2.82
CA CYS A 225 7.23 -3.45 -4.05
C CYS A 225 7.99 -4.55 -4.82
N ALA A 226 9.26 -4.85 -4.51
CA ALA A 226 10.02 -5.88 -5.21
C ALA A 226 10.71 -6.83 -4.23
N THR A 227 10.45 -8.13 -4.37
CA THR A 227 11.45 -9.15 -4.03
C THR A 227 12.52 -9.09 -5.14
N ALA A 228 13.75 -8.73 -4.79
CA ALA A 228 14.87 -8.58 -5.73
C ALA A 228 14.95 -9.77 -6.71
N ALA A 229 14.50 -9.58 -7.95
CA ALA A 229 14.40 -10.62 -8.96
C ALA A 229 15.73 -10.94 -9.67
N LEU A 230 16.87 -10.65 -9.05
CA LEU A 230 18.19 -10.84 -9.65
C LEU A 230 19.30 -11.12 -8.60
N ALA A 231 19.04 -12.03 -7.66
CA ALA A 231 20.07 -12.88 -7.04
C ALA A 231 19.41 -13.83 -6.03
N PHE A 232 19.93 -15.05 -5.96
CA PHE A 232 19.68 -15.95 -4.83
C PHE A 232 20.09 -15.26 -3.52
N ASN A 233 19.12 -14.72 -2.80
CA ASN A 233 19.03 -14.60 -1.35
C ASN A 233 17.66 -14.00 -1.04
N VAL A 234 16.93 -14.59 -0.10
CA VAL A 234 15.66 -14.06 0.41
C VAL A 234 15.97 -12.72 1.09
N CYS A 235 15.93 -11.63 0.32
CA CYS A 235 16.15 -10.29 0.83
C CYS A 235 14.81 -9.80 1.37
N ASN A 236 14.61 -9.96 2.68
CA ASN A 236 13.51 -9.36 3.44
C ASN A 236 13.76 -7.84 3.57
N ALA A 237 13.87 -7.13 2.46
CA ALA A 237 13.93 -5.68 2.44
C ALA A 237 12.57 -5.13 2.90
N GLU A 238 12.51 -4.12 3.77
CA GLU A 238 11.27 -3.44 4.17
C GLU A 238 11.47 -1.94 4.32
N CYS A 239 10.40 -1.15 4.35
CA CYS A 239 10.45 0.29 4.10
C CYS A 239 9.88 1.10 5.26
N SER A 240 10.71 1.95 5.87
CA SER A 240 10.25 2.91 6.88
C SER A 240 9.94 4.27 6.24
N VAL A 241 8.72 4.77 6.37
CA VAL A 241 8.33 6.14 5.98
C VAL A 241 8.19 7.00 7.23
N VAL A 242 8.92 8.12 7.26
CA VAL A 242 8.73 9.20 8.24
C VAL A 242 8.18 10.41 7.51
N SER A 243 6.92 10.75 7.75
CA SER A 243 6.28 11.99 7.31
C SER A 243 6.12 12.95 8.49
N GLY A 244 6.60 14.19 8.37
CA GLY A 244 6.31 15.25 9.33
C GLY A 244 7.42 15.61 10.33
N LEU A 245 8.70 15.59 9.91
CA LEU A 245 9.70 16.42 10.58
C LEU A 245 9.53 17.86 10.10
N GLY A 246 8.86 18.68 10.90
CA GLY A 246 8.92 20.14 10.81
C GLY A 246 10.31 20.65 11.24
N CYS A 247 11.36 20.20 10.55
CA CYS A 247 12.68 20.79 10.64
C CYS A 247 12.90 21.60 9.37
N GLU A 248 13.09 22.91 9.51
CA GLU A 248 13.71 23.73 8.47
C GLU A 248 15.11 23.17 8.20
N ILE A 249 15.27 22.45 7.08
CA ILE A 249 16.56 21.93 6.63
C ILE A 249 17.29 23.09 5.95
N ASN A 250 18.21 23.72 6.67
CA ASN A 250 18.94 24.91 6.20
C ASN A 250 20.23 24.58 5.43
N GLY A 251 20.47 23.32 5.03
CA GLY A 251 21.58 22.97 4.14
C GLY A 251 21.96 21.48 4.11
N PRO A 252 22.77 21.06 3.12
CA PRO A 252 23.16 19.66 2.88
C PRO A 252 24.05 19.05 3.97
N GLU A 253 24.64 19.85 4.85
CA GLU A 253 25.53 19.40 5.93
C GLU A 253 24.80 18.67 7.07
N GLN A 254 23.47 18.76 7.13
CA GLN A 254 22.65 18.12 8.16
C GLN A 254 22.20 16.69 7.78
N CYS A 255 22.40 16.27 6.52
CA CYS A 255 22.05 14.93 6.04
C CYS A 255 22.74 13.78 6.80
N PRO A 256 24.06 13.82 7.07
CA PRO A 256 24.71 12.75 7.84
C PRO A 256 24.17 12.59 9.26
N ALA A 257 23.77 13.70 9.91
CA ALA A 257 23.19 13.68 11.26
C ALA A 257 21.78 13.07 11.28
N LEU A 258 20.97 13.31 10.23
CA LEU A 258 19.68 12.66 10.03
C LEU A 258 19.83 11.16 9.78
N ILE A 259 20.82 10.75 8.97
CA ILE A 259 21.15 9.33 8.73
C ILE A 259 21.58 8.65 10.04
N ALA A 260 22.43 9.30 10.85
CA ALA A 260 22.87 8.77 12.15
C ALA A 260 21.71 8.65 13.17
N ALA A 261 20.82 9.63 13.24
CA ALA A 261 19.62 9.59 14.09
C ALA A 261 18.59 8.54 13.64
N CYS A 262 18.60 8.17 12.36
CA CYS A 262 17.76 7.10 11.83
C CYS A 262 18.33 5.70 12.09
N SER A 263 19.67 5.57 12.13
CA SER A 263 20.41 4.30 12.23
C SER A 263 20.86 3.92 13.64
N THR A 264 21.02 4.88 14.56
CA THR A 264 21.32 4.60 15.97
C THR A 264 20.14 5.02 16.86
N GLY A 265 19.43 4.01 17.39
CA GLY A 265 18.31 4.17 18.33
C GLY A 265 17.15 3.25 18.03
#